data_AF-A0A661LC80-F1
#
_entry.id   AF-A0A661LC80-F1
#
_cell.length_a   1.000
_cell.length_b   1.000
_cell.length_c   1.000
_cell.angle_alpha   90.00
_cell.angle_beta   90.00
_cell.angle_gamma   90.00
#
_symmetry.space_group_name_H-M   'P 1'
#
loop_
_entity.id
_entity.type
_entity.pdbx_description
1 polymer ?
#
loop_
_entity_poly.entity_id
_entity_poly.type
_entity_poly.pdbx_seq_one_letter_code
_entity_poly.pdbx_strand_id
1 'polypeptide(L)'
;MTGDLASKNPFEDIRERMAEEERVREKMDDLGNKWVKVYFGGGQHFRNWLEQCKELGEVQVEEVSPQGFRCYEEGRERLYRIWLKVQPEKQDELLTS
;
A
#
# COMPACT_ATOMS: atom_id res chain seq x y z
N MET A 1 5.91 -8.73 -40.74
CA MET A 1 4.73 -8.49 -39.89
C MET A 1 4.37 -9.82 -39.25
N THR A 2 4.55 -9.93 -37.94
CA THR A 2 3.78 -10.77 -37.00
C THR A 2 4.50 -10.57 -35.67
N GLY A 3 3.99 -9.63 -34.88
CA GLY A 3 4.51 -9.40 -33.53
C GLY A 3 4.15 -10.60 -32.67
N ASP A 4 5.16 -11.29 -32.16
CA ASP A 4 5.06 -12.14 -30.99
C ASP A 4 4.63 -11.27 -29.81
N LEU A 5 3.32 -11.08 -29.67
CA LEU A 5 2.70 -10.68 -28.43
C LEU A 5 2.86 -11.87 -27.49
N ALA A 6 4.01 -11.89 -26.82
CA ALA A 6 4.26 -12.71 -25.66
C ALA A 6 3.01 -12.67 -24.79
N SER A 7 2.31 -13.81 -24.70
CA SER A 7 1.23 -14.02 -23.75
C SER A 7 1.82 -13.84 -22.37
N LYS A 8 1.83 -12.60 -21.87
CA LYS A 8 2.31 -12.25 -20.53
C LYS A 8 1.57 -13.14 -19.55
N ASN A 9 2.32 -13.99 -18.87
CA ASN A 9 1.75 -14.99 -17.98
C ASN A 9 1.05 -14.21 -16.84
N PRO A 10 -0.26 -14.38 -16.59
CA PRO A 10 -0.99 -13.60 -15.60
C PRO A 10 -0.36 -13.68 -14.19
N PHE A 11 0.34 -14.77 -13.92
CA PHE A 11 1.06 -15.01 -12.67
C PHE A 11 2.35 -14.18 -12.51
N GLU A 12 3.02 -13.78 -13.59
CA GLU A 12 4.18 -12.88 -13.54
C GLU A 12 3.72 -11.45 -13.23
N ASP A 13 2.62 -10.98 -13.85
CA ASP A 13 2.01 -9.66 -13.61
C ASP A 13 1.56 -9.51 -12.14
N ILE A 14 0.98 -10.56 -11.54
CA ILE A 14 0.60 -10.55 -10.11
C ILE A 14 1.81 -10.41 -9.18
N ARG A 15 2.89 -11.16 -9.45
CA ARG A 15 4.11 -11.10 -8.63
C ARG A 15 4.81 -9.76 -8.77
N GLU A 16 4.84 -9.22 -9.98
CA GLU A 16 5.42 -7.91 -10.29
C GLU A 16 4.64 -6.81 -9.55
N ARG A 17 3.31 -6.81 -9.62
CA ARG A 17 2.45 -5.87 -8.88
C ARG A 17 2.59 -5.96 -7.37
N MET A 18 2.69 -7.18 -6.81
CA MET A 18 2.97 -7.37 -5.38
C MET A 18 4.36 -6.83 -5.01
N ALA A 19 5.37 -7.02 -5.86
CA ALA A 19 6.71 -6.49 -5.65
C ALA A 19 6.75 -4.96 -5.77
N GLU A 20 5.99 -4.37 -6.69
CA GLU A 20 5.81 -2.93 -6.82
C GLU A 20 5.14 -2.36 -5.56
N GLU A 21 4.10 -3.01 -5.07
CA GLU A 21 3.45 -2.64 -3.82
C GLU A 21 4.44 -2.67 -2.64
N GLU A 22 5.24 -3.73 -2.50
CA GLU A 22 6.24 -3.83 -1.43
C GLU A 22 7.32 -2.72 -1.49
N ARG A 23 7.58 -2.16 -2.67
CA ARG A 23 8.47 -0.99 -2.84
C ARG A 23 7.81 0.30 -2.37
N VAL A 24 6.48 0.39 -2.41
CA VAL A 24 5.73 1.56 -1.93
C VAL A 24 5.70 1.53 -0.40
N ARG A 25 6.69 2.15 0.24
CA ARG A 25 6.83 2.20 1.71
C ARG A 25 6.51 3.56 2.32
N GLU A 26 6.74 4.63 1.57
CA GLU A 26 6.52 6.01 1.99
C GLU A 26 6.00 6.85 0.83
N LYS A 27 5.31 7.94 1.16
CA LYS A 27 4.88 8.95 0.19
C LYS A 27 4.94 10.34 0.84
N MET A 28 5.00 11.37 0.00
CA MET A 28 4.84 12.75 0.42
C MET A 28 3.56 13.30 -0.21
N ASP A 29 2.78 14.05 0.56
CA ASP A 29 1.61 14.74 0.02
C ASP A 29 1.96 16.14 -0.53
N ASP A 30 1.00 16.80 -1.15
CA ASP A 30 1.16 18.13 -1.74
C ASP A 30 1.46 19.24 -0.71
N LEU A 31 1.23 18.95 0.58
CA LEU A 31 1.53 19.85 1.70
C LEU A 31 2.93 19.60 2.29
N GLY A 32 3.69 18.64 1.74
CA GLY A 32 5.01 18.27 2.21
C GLY A 32 5.00 17.32 3.42
N ASN A 33 3.86 16.76 3.82
CA ASN A 33 3.83 15.79 4.91
C ASN A 33 4.34 14.43 4.41
N LYS A 34 5.21 13.81 5.22
CA LYS A 34 5.67 12.44 4.99
C LYS A 34 4.68 11.44 5.59
N TRP A 35 4.34 10.43 4.81
CA TRP A 35 3.47 9.34 5.22
C TRP A 35 4.20 8.01 5.03
N VAL A 36 4.04 7.10 5.99
CA VAL A 36 4.57 5.73 5.91
C VAL A 36 3.44 4.73 5.77
N LYS A 37 3.61 3.76 4.87
CA LYS A 37 2.64 2.69 4.68
C LYS A 37 2.75 1.74 5.86
N VAL A 38 1.67 1.59 6.60
CA VAL A 38 1.61 0.71 7.78
C VAL A 38 0.78 -0.54 7.53
N TYR A 39 -0.04 -0.54 6.46
CA TYR A 39 -0.86 -1.69 6.10
C TYR A 39 -1.21 -1.66 4.60
N PHE A 40 -1.24 -2.84 3.99
CA PHE A 40 -1.85 -3.09 2.69
C PHE A 40 -2.65 -4.39 2.76
N GLY A 41 -3.94 -4.33 2.48
CA GLY A 41 -4.83 -5.48 2.58
C GLY A 41 -6.30 -5.10 2.66
N GLY A 42 -7.16 -6.10 2.87
CA GLY A 42 -8.61 -5.92 2.90
C GLY A 42 -9.29 -6.59 4.08
N GLY A 43 -10.62 -6.66 4.00
CA GLY A 43 -11.44 -7.47 4.92
C GLY A 43 -11.57 -6.92 6.34
N GLN A 44 -11.81 -7.81 7.30
CA GLN A 44 -12.02 -7.44 8.71
C GLN A 44 -10.75 -6.92 9.40
N HIS A 45 -9.57 -7.38 8.96
CA HIS A 45 -8.29 -6.96 9.50
C HIS A 45 -8.02 -5.47 9.25
N PHE A 46 -8.42 -4.94 8.10
CA PHE A 46 -8.30 -3.53 7.77
C PHE A 46 -8.93 -2.63 8.84
N ARG A 47 -10.18 -2.92 9.27
CA ARG A 47 -10.89 -2.07 10.25
C ARG A 47 -10.17 -2.02 11.58
N ASN A 48 -9.68 -3.16 12.06
CA ASN A 48 -8.97 -3.23 13.34
C ASN A 48 -7.63 -2.47 13.28
N TRP A 49 -6.88 -2.62 12.19
CA TRP A 49 -5.64 -1.87 11.98
C TRP A 49 -5.87 -0.38 11.85
N LEU A 50 -6.93 0.03 11.14
CA LEU A 50 -7.27 1.44 10.99
C LEU A 50 -7.55 2.12 12.33
N GLU A 51 -8.32 1.47 13.21
CA GLU A 51 -8.60 2.03 14.54
C GLU A 51 -7.32 2.17 15.38
N GLN A 52 -6.44 1.15 15.39
CA GLN A 52 -5.14 1.25 16.08
C GLN A 52 -4.26 2.37 15.51
N CYS A 53 -4.22 2.53 14.19
CA CYS A 53 -3.41 3.57 13.57
C CYS A 53 -3.92 4.98 13.90
N LYS A 54 -5.24 5.18 14.02
CA LYS A 54 -5.83 6.47 14.42
C LYS A 54 -5.42 6.88 15.83
N GLU A 55 -5.19 5.92 16.72
CA GLU A 55 -4.67 6.19 18.06
C GLU A 55 -3.19 6.64 18.03
N LEU A 56 -2.41 6.19 17.04
CA LEU A 56 -1.00 6.53 16.89
C LEU A 56 -0.76 7.89 16.23
N GLY A 57 -1.74 8.42 15.48
CA GLY A 57 -1.64 9.73 14.86
C GLY A 57 -2.60 9.93 13.68
N GLU A 58 -2.23 10.87 12.80
CA GLU A 58 -3.02 11.18 11.61
C GLU A 58 -2.87 10.05 10.58
N VAL A 59 -4.01 9.55 10.08
CA VAL A 59 -4.08 8.42 9.16
C VAL A 59 -4.79 8.81 7.87
N GLN A 60 -4.24 8.37 6.75
CA GLN A 60 -4.89 8.44 5.44
C GLN A 60 -5.13 7.03 4.90
N VAL A 61 -6.32 6.79 4.35
CA VAL A 61 -6.67 5.51 3.72
C VAL A 61 -6.82 5.72 2.22
N GLU A 62 -6.22 4.82 1.44
CA GLU A 62 -6.41 4.76 0.00
C GLU A 62 -7.09 3.44 -0.36
N GLU A 63 -8.22 3.50 -1.06
CA GLU A 63 -8.83 2.32 -1.67
C GLU A 63 -8.05 1.96 -2.94
N VAL A 64 -7.60 0.71 -3.03
CA VAL A 64 -6.84 0.19 -4.16
C VAL A 64 -7.73 -0.80 -4.91
N SER A 65 -7.75 -0.68 -6.24
CA SER A 65 -8.48 -1.62 -7.07
C SER A 65 -7.88 -3.03 -6.91
N PRO A 66 -8.71 -4.05 -6.63
CA PRO A 66 -8.23 -5.43 -6.59
C PRO A 66 -7.79 -5.95 -7.98
N GLN A 67 -8.07 -5.20 -9.06
CA GLN A 67 -7.74 -5.60 -10.42
C GLN A 67 -6.24 -5.88 -10.60
N GLY A 68 -5.90 -7.10 -10.99
CA GLY A 68 -4.52 -7.58 -11.15
C GLY A 68 -3.90 -8.18 -9.88
N PHE A 69 -4.65 -8.26 -8.78
CA PHE A 69 -4.30 -9.02 -7.58
C PHE A 69 -5.27 -10.20 -7.41
N ARG A 70 -5.10 -11.26 -8.21
CA ARG A 70 -6.05 -12.40 -8.26
C ARG A 70 -6.46 -12.97 -6.89
N CYS A 71 -5.53 -13.03 -5.93
CA CYS A 71 -5.84 -13.52 -4.57
C CYS A 71 -6.90 -12.68 -3.84
N TYR A 72 -7.02 -11.39 -4.17
CA TYR A 72 -8.05 -10.51 -3.62
C TYR A 72 -9.27 -10.40 -4.54
N GLU A 73 -9.10 -10.57 -5.86
CA GLU A 73 -10.22 -10.65 -6.82
C GLU A 73 -11.13 -11.85 -6.52
N GLU A 74 -10.56 -13.00 -6.16
CA GLU A 74 -11.31 -14.21 -5.79
C GLU A 74 -12.12 -14.02 -4.50
N GLY A 75 -11.64 -13.19 -3.57
CA GLY A 75 -12.33 -12.86 -2.32
C GLY A 75 -13.42 -11.79 -2.44
N ARG A 76 -13.51 -11.06 -3.57
CA ARG A 76 -14.35 -9.86 -3.76
C ARG A 76 -14.19 -8.80 -2.65
N GLU A 77 -13.09 -8.84 -1.91
CA GLU A 77 -12.82 -7.89 -0.85
C GLU A 77 -12.14 -6.65 -1.42
N ARG A 78 -12.52 -5.48 -0.90
CA ARG A 78 -11.85 -4.23 -1.24
C ARG A 78 -10.48 -4.20 -0.60
N LEU A 79 -9.50 -3.71 -1.34
CA LEU A 79 -8.13 -3.54 -0.91
C LEU A 79 -7.91 -2.10 -0.47
N TYR A 80 -7.14 -1.93 0.60
CA TYR A 80 -6.84 -0.64 1.19
C TYR A 80 -5.36 -0.54 1.52
N ARG A 81 -4.80 0.65 1.35
CA ARG A 81 -3.54 1.06 1.99
C ARG A 81 -3.86 1.98 3.16
N ILE A 82 -3.22 1.73 4.29
CA ILE A 82 -3.24 2.66 5.43
C ILE A 82 -1.88 3.36 5.48
N TRP A 83 -1.94 4.68 5.51
CA TRP A 83 -0.81 5.58 5.61
C TRP A 83 -0.85 6.29 6.95
N LEU A 84 0.24 6.22 7.72
CA LEU A 84 0.39 6.97 8.97
C LEU A 84 1.32 8.15 8.72
N LYS A 85 0.92 9.34 9.17
CA LYS A 85 1.73 10.54 9.05
C LYS A 85 2.94 10.44 9.97
N VAL A 86 4.13 10.68 9.42
CA VAL A 86 5.36 10.77 10.22
C VAL A 86 5.32 12.09 10.96
N GLN A 87 5.32 12.03 12.29
CA GLN A 87 5.48 13.24 13.09
C GLN A 87 6.90 13.79 12.93
N PRO A 88 7.08 15.10 12.73
CA PRO A 88 8.38 15.71 12.52
C PRO A 88 9.34 15.46 13.70
N GLU A 89 8.82 15.32 14.92
CA GLU A 89 9.60 15.08 16.14
C GLU A 89 10.32 13.71 16.16
N LYS A 90 9.90 12.75 15.32
CA LYS A 90 10.56 11.45 15.16
C LYS A 90 11.52 11.39 13.96
N GLN A 91 11.65 12.46 13.17
CA GLN A 91 12.62 12.49 12.06
C GLN A 91 14.06 12.72 12.54
N ASP A 92 14.25 13.44 13.65
CA ASP A 92 15.58 13.75 14.20
C ASP A 92 16.29 12.55 14.86
N GLU A 93 15.57 11.60 15.44
CA GLU A 93 16.17 10.40 16.06
C GLU A 93 16.80 9.44 15.03
N LEU A 94 16.34 9.45 13.77
CA LEU A 94 16.84 8.57 12.71
C LEU A 94 18.06 9.13 11.95
N LEU A 95 18.37 10.41 12.11
CA LEU A 95 19.52 11.07 11.47
C LEU A 95 20.73 11.20 12.41
N THR A 96 20.57 10.82 13.68
CA THR A 96 21.61 10.95 14.72
C THR A 96 22.08 9.61 15.28
N SER A 97 21.65 8.48 14.69
CA SER A 97 22.02 7.11 15.10
C SER A 97 23.04 6.47 14.17
#